data_AF-A0A6Q8PG41-F1
#
_entry.id   AF-A0A6Q8PG41-F1
#
_cell.length_a   1.000
_cell.length_b   1.000
_cell.length_c   1.000
_cell.angle_alpha   90.00
_cell.angle_beta   90.00
_cell.angle_gamma   90.00
#
_symmetry.space_group_name_H-M   'P 1'
#
loop_
_entity.id
_entity.type
_entity.pdbx_description
1 polymer ?
#
loop_
_entity_poly.entity_id
_entity_poly.type
_entity_poly.pdbx_seq_one_letter_code
_entity_poly.pdbx_strand_id
1 'polypeptide(L)'
;MELGGPGAPRLLPPLLLLLGTGLLRASSHVETRAHAEERLLKKLFSGYNKWSRPVANISDVVLVRFGLSIAQLIDVDEKNQMMTTNVWVKQ
;
A
#
# COMPACT_ATOMS: atom_id res chain seq x y z
N MET A 1 6.07 -23.58 -78.35
CA MET A 1 6.29 -22.16 -78.05
C MET A 1 6.72 -22.08 -76.60
N GLU A 2 8.01 -21.81 -76.41
CA GLU A 2 8.69 -21.25 -75.23
C GLU A 2 8.55 -21.99 -73.88
N LEU A 3 9.55 -22.81 -73.51
CA LEU A 3 10.68 -22.48 -72.60
C LEU A 3 10.24 -22.41 -71.13
N GLY A 4 10.60 -23.34 -70.25
CA GLY A 4 11.97 -23.74 -69.93
C GLY A 4 12.46 -22.94 -68.71
N GLY A 5 12.38 -23.53 -67.52
CA GLY A 5 12.96 -22.94 -66.31
C GLY A 5 12.93 -23.90 -65.10
N PRO A 6 14.07 -24.48 -64.69
CA PRO A 6 14.23 -25.18 -63.42
C PRO A 6 14.81 -24.23 -62.36
N GLY A 7 14.42 -24.39 -61.08
CA GLY A 7 15.04 -23.65 -59.98
C GLY A 7 14.31 -23.78 -58.65
N ALA A 8 14.59 -24.86 -57.91
CA ALA A 8 14.53 -24.84 -56.44
C ALA A 8 15.70 -24.00 -55.88
N PRO A 9 15.84 -23.78 -54.56
CA PRO A 9 14.87 -23.53 -53.50
C PRO A 9 15.13 -22.14 -52.85
N ARG A 10 14.14 -21.44 -52.31
CA ARG A 10 14.41 -20.28 -51.44
C ARG A 10 13.71 -20.45 -50.10
N LEU A 11 14.52 -20.95 -49.17
CA LEU A 11 14.32 -21.04 -47.73
C LEU A 11 13.74 -19.75 -47.12
N LEU A 12 12.79 -19.95 -46.18
CA LEU A 12 12.39 -19.07 -45.07
C LEU A 12 11.62 -17.78 -45.44
N PRO A 13 10.56 -17.40 -44.68
CA PRO A 13 10.48 -17.60 -43.24
C PRO A 13 9.07 -18.00 -42.72
N PRO A 14 8.89 -19.25 -42.22
CA PRO A 14 7.93 -19.51 -41.14
C PRO A 14 8.29 -18.72 -39.86
N LEU A 15 9.50 -18.14 -39.81
CA LEU A 15 9.96 -17.26 -38.72
C LEU A 15 9.22 -15.92 -38.62
N LEU A 16 8.56 -15.43 -39.68
CA LEU A 16 7.91 -14.10 -39.63
C LEU A 16 6.51 -14.16 -38.98
N LEU A 17 5.82 -15.30 -39.03
CA LEU A 17 4.58 -15.49 -38.27
C LEU A 17 4.83 -15.79 -36.78
N LEU A 18 5.99 -16.38 -36.45
CA LEU A 18 6.36 -16.65 -35.05
C LEU A 18 6.87 -15.40 -34.32
N LEU A 19 7.30 -14.37 -35.06
CA LEU A 19 7.71 -13.08 -34.47
C LEU A 19 6.53 -12.20 -34.05
N GLY A 20 5.33 -12.44 -34.61
CA GLY A 20 4.13 -11.63 -34.35
C GLY A 20 3.33 -12.06 -33.12
N THR A 21 3.51 -13.28 -32.62
CA THR A 21 2.73 -13.84 -31.49
C THR A 21 3.53 -13.99 -30.20
N GLY A 22 4.80 -13.55 -30.19
CA GLY A 22 5.68 -13.56 -29.01
C GLY A 22 5.45 -12.43 -28.02
N LEU A 23 4.53 -11.49 -28.28
CA LEU A 23 4.14 -10.48 -27.31
C LEU A 23 2.80 -10.88 -26.67
N LEU A 24 2.79 -12.02 -25.98
CA LEU A 24 1.98 -12.13 -24.77
C LEU A 24 2.41 -10.96 -23.89
N ARG A 25 1.71 -9.83 -24.06
CA ARG A 25 1.81 -8.67 -23.18
C ARG A 25 1.33 -9.18 -21.83
N ALA A 26 2.27 -9.72 -21.06
CA ALA A 26 2.12 -9.83 -19.63
C ALA A 26 1.78 -8.41 -19.18
N SER A 27 0.51 -8.19 -18.86
CA SER A 27 0.08 -6.96 -18.23
C SER A 27 0.70 -7.01 -16.84
N SER A 28 1.94 -6.54 -16.71
CA SER A 28 2.52 -6.22 -15.42
C SER A 28 1.67 -5.06 -14.91
N HIS A 29 0.67 -5.38 -14.08
CA HIS A 29 -0.07 -4.39 -13.34
C HIS A 29 0.92 -3.74 -12.38
N VAL A 30 1.56 -2.67 -12.84
CA VAL A 30 2.35 -1.79 -11.97
C VAL A 30 1.32 -1.04 -11.13
N GLU A 31 0.89 -1.67 -10.04
CA GLU A 31 0.04 -1.03 -9.04
C GLU A 31 0.86 0.11 -8.44
N THR A 32 0.37 1.34 -8.58
CA THR A 32 1.02 2.46 -7.93
C THR A 32 0.91 2.28 -6.43
N ARG A 33 1.89 2.78 -5.68
CA ARG A 33 1.86 2.73 -4.20
C ARG A 33 0.55 3.31 -3.64
N ALA A 34 0.05 4.39 -4.24
CA ALA A 34 -1.20 5.02 -3.84
C ALA A 34 -2.41 4.07 -4.02
N HIS A 35 -2.49 3.32 -5.12
CA HIS A 35 -3.58 2.36 -5.34
C HIS A 35 -3.54 1.20 -4.32
N ALA A 36 -2.35 0.70 -4.01
CA ALA A 36 -2.18 -0.32 -2.98
C ALA A 36 -2.56 0.21 -1.58
N GLU A 37 -2.18 1.44 -1.24
CA GLU A 37 -2.54 2.11 0.02
C GLU A 37 -4.07 2.29 0.15
N GLU A 38 -4.74 2.75 -0.91
CA GLU A 38 -6.20 2.91 -0.92
C GLU A 38 -6.92 1.57 -0.72
N ARG A 39 -6.49 0.52 -1.43
CA ARG A 39 -7.06 -0.81 -1.31
C ARG A 39 -6.87 -1.38 0.10
N LEU A 40 -5.69 -1.19 0.70
CA LEU A 40 -5.41 -1.62 2.06
C LEU A 40 -6.29 -0.87 3.07
N LEU A 41 -6.42 0.44 2.94
CA LEU A 41 -7.22 1.27 3.83
C LEU A 41 -8.70 0.87 3.79
N LYS A 42 -9.26 0.67 2.59
CA LYS A 42 -10.63 0.17 2.42
C LYS A 42 -10.83 -1.20 3.08
N LYS A 43 -9.86 -2.10 2.94
CA LYS A 43 -9.94 -3.44 3.52
C LYS A 43 -9.84 -3.44 5.05
N LEU A 44 -8.89 -2.69 5.62
CA LEU A 44 -8.67 -2.64 7.08
C LEU A 44 -9.85 -2.05 7.83
N PHE A 45 -10.53 -1.05 7.26
CA PHE A 45 -11.66 -0.41 7.91
C PHE A 45 -13.02 -1.01 7.54
N SER A 46 -13.08 -1.96 6.62
CA SER A 46 -14.29 -2.73 6.35
C SER A 46 -14.61 -3.62 7.55
N GLY A 47 -15.66 -3.28 8.31
CA GLY A 47 -16.10 -4.03 9.49
C GLY A 47 -15.35 -3.71 10.79
N TYR A 48 -14.48 -2.70 10.81
CA TYR A 48 -13.82 -2.25 12.05
C TYR A 48 -14.77 -1.41 12.92
N ASN A 49 -15.00 -1.83 14.16
CA ASN A 49 -15.84 -1.11 15.12
C ASN A 49 -14.99 -0.35 16.15
N LYS A 50 -14.97 0.99 16.08
CA LYS A 50 -14.18 1.87 17.00
C LYS A 50 -14.51 1.69 18.49
N TRP A 51 -15.69 1.21 18.82
CA TRP A 51 -16.21 1.11 20.19
C TRP A 51 -15.93 -0.26 20.80
N SER A 52 -15.51 -1.22 19.97
CA SER A 52 -15.11 -2.54 20.43
C SER A 52 -13.68 -2.50 20.98
N ARG A 53 -13.46 -3.16 22.11
CA ARG A 53 -12.12 -3.34 22.69
C ARG A 53 -11.33 -4.33 21.82
N PRO A 54 -10.16 -3.94 21.27
CA PRO A 54 -9.45 -4.76 20.28
C PRO A 54 -8.65 -5.89 20.93
N VAL A 55 -9.35 -6.94 21.35
CA VAL A 55 -8.74 -8.17 21.89
C VAL A 55 -9.37 -9.41 21.25
N ALA A 56 -8.60 -10.49 21.17
CA ALA A 56 -9.09 -11.78 20.70
C ALA A 56 -9.91 -12.49 21.80
N ASN A 57 -9.37 -12.55 23.02
CA ASN A 57 -10.06 -13.15 24.17
C ASN A 57 -10.49 -12.08 25.17
N ILE A 58 -11.63 -12.33 25.83
CA ILE A 58 -12.19 -11.40 26.83
C ILE A 58 -11.29 -11.28 28.05
N SER A 59 -10.53 -12.33 28.39
CA SER A 59 -9.58 -12.37 29.50
C SER A 59 -8.33 -11.50 29.29
N ASP A 60 -8.00 -11.16 28.04
CA ASP A 60 -6.72 -10.52 27.72
C ASP A 60 -6.77 -9.02 28.05
N VAL A 61 -5.66 -8.45 28.49
CA VAL A 61 -5.53 -7.02 28.79
C VAL A 61 -4.77 -6.28 27.68
N VAL A 62 -5.04 -4.98 27.54
CA VAL A 62 -4.28 -4.09 26.65
C VAL A 62 -3.37 -3.22 27.50
N LEU A 63 -2.08 -3.17 27.17
CA LEU A 63 -1.12 -2.31 27.85
C LEU A 63 -1.07 -0.94 27.14
N VAL A 64 -1.57 0.11 27.79
CA VAL A 64 -1.46 1.50 27.30
C VAL A 64 -0.19 2.11 27.86
N ARG A 65 0.77 2.42 26.97
CA ARG A 65 2.05 3.03 27.35
C ARG A 65 1.91 4.55 27.34
N PHE A 66 1.62 5.11 28.50
CA PHE A 66 1.40 6.54 28.63
C PHE A 66 2.70 7.32 28.86
N GLY A 67 2.81 8.48 28.22
CA GLY A 67 3.91 9.41 28.43
C GLY A 67 3.52 10.86 28.16
N LEU A 68 4.20 11.78 28.84
CA LEU A 68 4.00 13.22 28.66
C LEU A 68 5.33 13.88 28.28
N SER A 69 5.26 14.90 27.44
CA SER A 69 6.37 15.80 27.15
C SER A 69 5.90 17.23 27.32
N ILE A 70 6.47 17.96 28.27
CA ILE A 70 6.14 19.37 28.48
C ILE A 70 6.76 20.18 27.35
N ALA A 71 5.94 20.98 26.67
CA ALA A 71 6.39 21.97 25.71
C ALA A 71 6.71 23.29 26.42
N GLN A 72 5.81 23.74 27.29
CA GLN A 72 5.95 25.01 27.99
C GLN A 72 5.16 25.03 29.31
N LEU A 73 5.70 25.70 30.32
CA LEU A 73 4.95 26.20 31.47
C LEU A 73 4.43 27.61 31.15
N ILE A 74 3.11 27.74 31.01
CA ILE A 74 2.47 28.99 30.55
C ILE A 74 2.27 29.94 31.73
N ASP A 75 1.74 29.45 32.84
CA ASP A 75 1.46 30.27 34.02
C ASP A 75 1.38 29.44 35.30
N VAL A 76 1.66 30.08 36.44
CA VAL A 76 1.51 29.55 37.79
C VAL A 76 0.78 30.58 38.65
N ASP A 77 -0.47 30.28 38.97
CA ASP A 77 -1.28 31.09 39.88
C ASP A 77 -1.23 30.47 41.28
N GLU A 78 -0.34 31.01 42.12
CA GLU A 78 -0.15 30.54 43.49
C GLU A 78 -1.36 30.82 44.40
N LYS A 79 -2.08 31.92 44.15
CA LYS A 79 -3.25 32.30 44.95
C LYS A 79 -4.40 31.33 44.73
N ASN A 80 -4.56 30.87 43.49
CA ASN A 80 -5.60 29.91 43.10
C ASN A 80 -5.10 28.46 43.02
N GLN A 81 -3.82 28.20 43.30
CA GLN A 81 -3.17 26.88 43.22
C GLN A 81 -3.32 26.22 41.84
N MET A 82 -3.21 27.00 40.77
CA MET A 82 -3.39 26.54 39.39
C MET A 82 -2.10 26.64 38.59
N MET A 83 -1.83 25.63 37.77
CA MET A 83 -0.71 25.60 36.83
C MET A 83 -1.25 25.38 35.41
N THR A 84 -0.89 26.25 34.48
CA THR A 84 -1.25 26.12 33.07
C THR A 84 -0.02 25.66 32.29
N THR A 85 -0.11 24.50 31.62
CA THR A 85 1.01 23.95 30.82
C THR A 85 0.55 23.54 29.43
N ASN A 86 1.45 23.69 28.46
CA ASN A 86 1.32 23.06 27.15
C ASN A 86 2.09 21.73 27.18
N VAL A 87 1.38 20.64 26.92
CA VAL A 87 1.93 19.28 26.99
C VAL A 87 1.57 18.49 25.74
N TRP A 88 2.52 17.67 25.28
CA TRP A 88 2.29 16.63 24.30
C TRP A 88 1.98 15.32 25.01
N VAL A 89 0.81 14.75 24.72
CA VAL A 89 0.41 13.43 25.21
C VAL A 89 0.86 12.36 24.23
N LYS A 90 1.51 11.32 24.75
CA LYS A 90 1.91 10.12 23.99
C LYS A 90 1.19 8.92 24.59
N GLN A 91 0.58 8.11 23.72
CA GLN A 91 -0.15 6.88 24.07
C GLN A 91 0.35 5.73 23.20
#